data_AF-A0A2G2ZVY9-F1
#
_entry.id   AF-A0A2G2ZVY9-F1
#
_cell.length_a   1.000
_cell.length_b   1.000
_cell.length_c   1.000
_cell.angle_alpha   90.00
_cell.angle_beta   90.00
_cell.angle_gamma   90.00
#
_symmetry.space_group_name_H-M   'P 1'
#
loop_
_entity.id
_entity.type
_entity.pdbx_description
1 polymer ?
#
loop_
_entity_poly.entity_id
_entity_poly.type
_entity_poly.pdbx_seq_one_letter_code
_entity_poly.pdbx_strand_id
1 'polypeptide(L)'
;MPHGQLAQLHLNFPCRGTGDYQIDYKPAPRISEADKTNDQRSLQRALDRRLYLLVHGTTHGSDSGKPVWHFPEKVYESEETLRKCAESALESLIGDLSHTYFVGNAPMGHMVIQPTEDKKTPSIKRFFFKSQVIAVNKFDIKKCDDFVWVTKDELLEYFPEQGEFLNKMIIS
;
A
#
# COMPACT_ATOMS: atom_id res chain seq x y z
N MET A 1 -59.08 10.38 19.23
CA MET A 1 -58.51 9.02 19.16
C MET A 1 -58.05 8.78 17.72
N PRO A 2 -56.76 8.82 17.39
CA PRO A 2 -56.31 8.54 16.03
C PRO A 2 -56.22 7.03 15.84
N HIS A 3 -56.97 6.48 14.88
CA HIS A 3 -56.84 5.09 14.48
C HIS A 3 -55.57 4.94 13.62
N GLY A 4 -54.54 4.32 14.18
CA GLY A 4 -53.35 3.91 13.42
C GLY A 4 -53.66 2.65 12.61
N GLN A 5 -53.44 2.70 11.30
CA GLN A 5 -53.59 1.57 10.39
C GLN A 5 -52.19 1.04 10.06
N LEU A 6 -51.91 -0.22 10.40
CA LEU A 6 -50.65 -0.89 10.06
C LEU A 6 -50.75 -1.44 8.64
N ALA A 7 -49.81 -1.07 7.78
CA ALA A 7 -49.62 -1.64 6.46
C ALA A 7 -48.43 -2.60 6.48
N GLN A 8 -48.66 -3.85 6.07
CA GLN A 8 -47.63 -4.88 5.97
C GLN A 8 -47.34 -5.13 4.48
N LEU A 9 -46.14 -4.78 4.04
CA LEU A 9 -45.66 -5.01 2.67
C LEU A 9 -45.01 -6.40 2.58
N HIS A 10 -45.61 -7.30 1.82
CA HIS A 10 -44.96 -8.53 1.38
C HIS A 10 -44.31 -8.29 0.02
N LEU A 11 -42.98 -8.21 -0.01
CA LEU A 11 -42.21 -8.21 -1.25
C LEU A 11 -42.05 -9.65 -1.73
N ASN A 12 -42.86 -10.06 -2.71
CA ASN A 12 -42.59 -11.26 -3.49
C ASN A 12 -41.46 -10.92 -4.48
N PHE A 13 -40.27 -11.45 -4.26
CA PHE A 13 -39.23 -11.46 -5.27
C PHE A 13 -39.52 -12.59 -6.28
N PRO A 14 -39.84 -12.31 -7.55
CA PRO A 14 -39.91 -13.35 -8.55
C PRO A 14 -38.50 -13.82 -8.88
N CYS A 15 -38.09 -14.99 -8.34
CA CYS A 15 -36.97 -15.73 -8.88
C CYS A 15 -37.37 -16.33 -10.23
N ARG A 16 -37.30 -15.55 -11.33
CA ARG A 16 -37.36 -16.08 -12.70
C ARG A 16 -36.47 -15.27 -13.64
N GLY A 17 -35.19 -15.61 -13.65
CA GLY A 17 -34.36 -15.43 -14.83
C GLY A 17 -34.57 -16.62 -15.77
N THR A 18 -35.57 -16.56 -16.65
CA THR A 18 -35.65 -17.42 -17.84
C THR A 18 -34.90 -16.72 -18.96
N GLY A 19 -33.61 -16.99 -19.05
CA GLY A 19 -32.79 -16.69 -20.20
C GLY A 19 -31.71 -17.76 -20.25
N ASP A 20 -31.71 -18.57 -21.30
CA ASP A 20 -30.68 -19.58 -21.56
C ASP A 20 -29.37 -18.88 -21.95
N TYR A 21 -28.77 -18.14 -21.02
CA TYR A 21 -27.41 -17.63 -21.14
C TYR A 21 -26.46 -18.78 -20.85
N GLN A 22 -26.30 -19.67 -21.83
CA GLN A 22 -25.27 -20.70 -21.81
C GLN A 22 -23.93 -20.04 -22.14
N ILE A 23 -23.42 -19.23 -21.20
CA ILE A 23 -22.11 -18.61 -21.30
C ILE A 23 -21.09 -19.64 -20.80
N ASP A 24 -20.34 -20.24 -21.73
CA ASP A 24 -19.16 -21.01 -21.37
C ASP A 24 -18.20 -20.09 -20.62
N TYR A 25 -18.01 -20.35 -19.32
CA TYR A 25 -17.13 -19.57 -18.48
C TYR A 25 -15.69 -19.71 -18.99
N LYS A 26 -15.16 -18.62 -19.55
CA LYS A 26 -13.74 -18.49 -19.89
C LYS A 26 -13.08 -17.60 -18.84
N PRO A 27 -12.17 -18.13 -18.00
CA PRO A 27 -11.47 -17.30 -17.03
C PRO A 27 -10.63 -16.24 -17.75
N ALA A 28 -10.54 -15.05 -17.14
CA ALA A 28 -9.66 -14.01 -17.63
C ALA A 28 -8.19 -14.50 -17.65
N PRO A 29 -7.38 -14.07 -18.62
CA PRO A 29 -5.97 -14.41 -18.67
C PRO A 29 -5.26 -13.89 -17.41
N ARG A 30 -4.28 -14.65 -16.91
CA ARG A 30 -3.47 -14.24 -15.75
C ARG A 30 -2.53 -13.08 -16.06
N ILE A 31 -2.16 -12.92 -17.33
CA ILE A 31 -1.25 -11.88 -17.82
C ILE A 31 -2.12 -10.72 -18.28
N SER A 32 -2.00 -9.57 -17.62
CA SER A 32 -2.71 -8.34 -17.98
C SER A 32 -1.99 -7.58 -19.09
N GLU A 33 -2.57 -6.47 -19.54
CA GLU A 33 -1.90 -5.54 -20.45
C GLU A 33 -0.74 -4.81 -19.76
N ALA A 34 -0.90 -4.50 -18.47
CA ALA A 34 0.14 -3.88 -17.65
C ALA A 34 1.36 -4.79 -17.47
N ASP A 35 1.17 -6.11 -17.47
CA ASP A 35 2.28 -7.08 -17.49
C ASP A 35 3.06 -7.04 -18.81
N LYS A 36 2.36 -6.87 -19.94
CA LYS A 36 3.00 -6.83 -21.27
C LYS A 36 3.81 -5.55 -21.47
N THR A 37 3.32 -4.42 -20.95
CA THR A 37 3.99 -3.11 -21.03
C THR A 37 4.92 -2.83 -19.87
N ASN A 38 4.99 -3.74 -18.89
CA ASN A 38 5.77 -3.57 -17.66
C ASN A 38 5.40 -2.27 -16.91
N ASP A 39 4.10 -1.93 -16.86
CA ASP A 39 3.63 -0.69 -16.24
C ASP A 39 3.74 -0.77 -14.70
N GLN A 40 4.80 -0.16 -14.17
CA GLN A 40 5.08 -0.10 -12.73
C GLN A 40 4.18 0.88 -11.98
N ARG A 41 3.34 1.68 -12.65
CA ARG A 41 2.38 2.56 -11.96
C ARG A 41 1.04 1.90 -11.71
N SER A 42 0.76 0.79 -12.40
CA SER A 42 -0.50 0.07 -12.30
C SER A 42 -0.46 -1.05 -11.25
N LEU A 43 -1.50 -1.13 -10.42
CA LEU A 43 -1.76 -2.27 -9.54
C LEU A 43 -2.28 -3.50 -10.29
N GLN A 44 -2.60 -3.38 -11.58
CA GLN A 44 -3.12 -4.47 -12.40
C GLN A 44 -2.02 -5.32 -13.04
N ARG A 45 -0.78 -5.13 -12.63
CA ARG A 45 0.39 -5.92 -13.04
C ARG A 45 0.70 -6.97 -11.96
N ALA A 46 1.26 -8.10 -12.37
CA ALA A 46 1.74 -9.20 -11.53
C ALA A 46 0.71 -9.61 -10.49
N LEU A 47 -0.52 -9.89 -10.93
CA LEU A 47 -1.67 -10.23 -10.08
C LEU A 47 -1.45 -11.51 -9.25
N ASP A 48 -0.47 -12.32 -9.62
CA ASP A 48 0.00 -13.51 -8.91
C ASP A 48 1.01 -13.20 -7.79
N ARG A 49 1.56 -11.98 -7.76
CA ARG A 49 2.59 -11.53 -6.81
C ARG A 49 2.10 -10.38 -5.94
N ARG A 50 2.82 -10.15 -4.85
CA ARG A 50 2.62 -8.97 -4.00
C ARG A 50 3.40 -7.79 -4.56
N LEU A 51 2.72 -6.65 -4.67
CA LEU A 51 3.32 -5.38 -5.04
C LEU A 51 3.60 -4.54 -3.78
N TYR A 52 4.71 -3.81 -3.81
CA TYR A 52 5.15 -2.91 -2.76
C TYR A 52 5.27 -1.49 -3.32
N LEU A 53 4.77 -0.51 -2.57
CA LEU A 53 4.82 0.89 -2.97
C LEU A 53 6.17 1.51 -2.59
N LEU A 54 6.86 2.06 -3.58
CA LEU A 54 8.01 2.93 -3.40
C LEU A 54 7.71 4.32 -3.93
N VAL A 55 8.29 5.32 -3.26
CA VAL A 55 8.22 6.72 -3.64
C VAL A 55 9.62 7.26 -3.91
N HIS A 56 9.71 8.16 -4.87
CA HIS A 56 10.92 8.90 -5.17
C HIS A 56 10.87 10.26 -4.49
N GLY A 57 11.87 10.56 -3.68
CA GLY A 57 11.92 11.81 -2.94
C GLY A 57 13.12 11.92 -2.01
N THR A 58 13.17 13.03 -1.29
CA THR A 58 14.20 13.29 -0.28
C THR A 58 13.87 12.57 1.02
N THR A 59 14.69 11.61 1.42
CA THR A 59 14.55 10.89 2.70
C THR A 59 15.17 11.65 3.86
N HIS A 60 14.63 11.45 5.05
CA HIS A 60 15.25 11.89 6.29
C HIS A 60 16.45 10.97 6.59
N GLY A 61 17.67 11.51 6.48
CA GLY A 61 18.93 10.79 6.66
C GLY A 61 19.74 10.52 5.38
N SER A 62 19.35 11.08 4.22
CA SER A 62 20.24 11.12 3.05
C SER A 62 21.15 12.34 3.16
N ASP A 63 22.44 12.10 3.40
CA ASP A 63 23.46 13.15 3.59
C ASP A 63 23.66 14.04 2.34
N SER A 64 23.19 13.61 1.17
CA SER A 64 23.47 14.32 -0.09
C SER A 64 22.31 15.18 -0.61
N GLY A 65 21.13 15.18 0.04
CA GLY A 65 19.95 15.91 -0.44
C GLY A 65 19.46 15.47 -1.84
N LYS A 66 19.97 14.34 -2.34
CA LYS A 66 19.56 13.77 -3.63
C LYS A 66 18.31 12.92 -3.42
N PRO A 67 17.33 13.02 -4.32
CA PRO A 67 16.16 12.17 -4.23
C PRO A 67 16.57 10.71 -4.47
N VAL A 68 16.04 9.82 -3.65
CA VAL A 68 16.28 8.37 -3.70
C VAL A 68 14.94 7.66 -3.62
N TRP A 69 14.92 6.39 -4.03
CA TRP A 69 13.74 5.54 -3.82
C TRP A 69 13.66 5.14 -2.35
N HIS A 70 12.48 5.28 -1.75
CA HIS A 70 12.24 4.95 -0.35
C HIS A 70 10.78 4.53 -0.11
N PHE A 71 10.52 3.97 1.06
CA PHE A 71 9.15 3.74 1.52
C PHE A 71 8.54 5.05 2.03
N PRO A 72 7.21 5.21 2.00
CA PRO A 72 6.54 6.34 2.64
C PRO A 72 6.97 6.44 4.12
N GLU A 73 7.64 7.53 4.48
CA GLU A 73 8.20 7.75 5.81
C GLU A 73 7.84 9.14 6.34
N LYS A 74 7.79 9.27 7.67
CA LYS A 74 7.56 10.53 8.38
C LYS A 74 8.35 10.51 9.68
N VAL A 75 8.93 11.64 10.05
CA VAL A 75 9.56 11.81 11.37
C VAL A 75 8.47 11.82 12.44
N TYR A 76 8.68 11.02 13.48
CA TYR A 76 7.78 11.00 14.62
C TYR A 76 7.92 12.30 15.42
N GLU A 77 6.83 13.05 15.58
CA GLU A 77 6.85 14.34 16.26
C GLU A 77 5.88 14.37 17.43
N SER A 78 4.57 14.29 17.16
CA SER A 78 3.53 14.57 18.16
C SER A 78 2.34 13.61 18.12
N GLU A 79 2.38 12.59 17.27
CA GLU A 79 1.33 11.59 17.17
C GLU A 79 1.24 10.72 18.42
N GLU A 80 0.03 10.30 18.78
CA GLU A 80 -0.19 9.48 19.99
C GLU A 80 0.49 8.10 19.94
N THR A 81 0.64 7.53 18.75
CA THR A 81 1.24 6.20 18.55
C THR A 81 2.08 6.17 17.28
N LEU A 82 3.10 5.30 17.26
CA LEU A 82 3.92 5.05 16.08
C LEU A 82 3.08 4.60 14.88
N ARG A 83 2.00 3.83 15.12
CA ARG A 83 1.06 3.42 14.08
C ARG A 83 0.35 4.63 13.46
N LYS A 84 -0.18 5.56 14.27
CA LYS A 84 -0.83 6.78 13.77
C LYS A 84 0.14 7.65 12.96
N CYS A 85 1.41 7.70 13.36
CA CYS A 85 2.45 8.36 12.56
C CYS A 85 2.63 7.70 11.18
N ALA A 86 2.66 6.36 11.12
CA ALA A 86 2.75 5.63 9.85
C ALA A 86 1.48 5.78 8.99
N GLU A 87 0.30 5.80 9.61
CA GLU A 87 -0.97 6.11 8.94
C GLU A 87 -0.92 7.52 8.32
N SER A 88 -0.54 8.53 9.11
CA SER A 88 -0.41 9.91 8.62
C SER A 88 0.63 10.05 7.49
N ALA A 89 1.74 9.31 7.54
CA ALA A 89 2.73 9.29 6.48
C ALA A 89 2.12 8.80 5.15
N LEU A 90 1.37 7.69 5.20
CA LEU A 90 0.73 7.13 4.02
C LEU A 90 -0.45 7.99 3.52
N GLU A 91 -1.25 8.53 4.44
CA GLU A 91 -2.34 9.47 4.14
C GLU A 91 -1.82 10.73 3.46
N SER A 92 -0.64 11.22 3.85
CA SER A 92 -0.05 12.40 3.21
C SER A 92 0.24 12.20 1.72
N LEU A 93 0.53 10.96 1.32
CA LEU A 93 0.88 10.56 -0.04
C LEU A 93 -0.36 10.26 -0.88
N ILE A 94 -1.24 9.41 -0.35
CA ILE A 94 -2.39 8.83 -1.05
C ILE A 94 -3.68 9.65 -0.84
N GLY A 95 -3.73 10.45 0.22
CA GLY A 95 -4.87 11.29 0.58
C GLY A 95 -5.98 10.56 1.33
N ASP A 96 -6.45 9.43 0.82
CA ASP A 96 -7.53 8.64 1.42
C ASP A 96 -7.06 7.24 1.82
N LEU A 97 -7.24 6.91 3.10
CA LEU A 97 -6.91 5.61 3.68
C LEU A 97 -8.11 4.66 3.77
N SER A 98 -9.30 5.02 3.27
CA SER A 98 -10.52 4.19 3.34
C SER A 98 -10.35 2.79 2.75
N HIS A 99 -9.40 2.64 1.81
CA HIS A 99 -9.09 1.39 1.13
C HIS A 99 -7.75 0.80 1.58
N THR A 100 -7.26 1.21 2.74
CA THR A 100 -5.99 0.74 3.30
C THR A 100 -6.21 0.17 4.69
N TYR A 101 -5.58 -0.97 4.98
CA TYR A 101 -5.66 -1.63 6.27
C TYR A 101 -4.27 -1.85 6.86
N PHE A 102 -4.03 -1.32 8.07
CA PHE A 102 -2.80 -1.53 8.82
C PHE A 102 -2.87 -2.80 9.69
N VAL A 103 -1.87 -3.66 9.54
CA VAL A 103 -1.81 -4.97 10.20
C VAL A 103 -1.22 -4.82 11.60
N GLY A 104 -2.08 -4.69 12.60
CA GLY A 104 -1.70 -4.60 14.01
C GLY A 104 -1.10 -3.26 14.43
N ASN A 105 -0.81 -3.13 15.73
CA ASN A 105 -0.25 -1.91 16.32
C ASN A 105 1.27 -1.97 16.56
N ALA A 106 1.86 -3.16 16.42
CA ALA A 106 3.30 -3.35 16.60
C ALA A 106 4.03 -3.19 15.26
N PRO A 107 5.25 -2.60 15.26
CA PRO A 107 6.08 -2.57 14.06
C PRO A 107 6.50 -3.99 13.67
N MET A 108 6.59 -4.26 12.37
CA MET A 108 7.07 -5.53 11.83
C MET A 108 8.59 -5.68 11.94
N GLY A 109 9.30 -4.56 11.96
CA GLY A 109 10.75 -4.54 12.06
C GLY A 109 11.23 -3.14 12.35
N HIS A 110 12.50 -3.04 12.73
CA HIS A 110 13.18 -1.76 12.88
C HIS A 110 14.58 -1.83 12.29
N MET A 111 15.07 -0.70 11.81
CA MET A 111 16.43 -0.54 11.32
C MET A 111 17.06 0.68 12.00
N VAL A 112 18.32 0.55 12.39
CA VAL A 112 19.09 1.67 12.94
C VAL A 112 20.05 2.14 11.87
N ILE A 113 19.89 3.39 11.46
CA ILE A 113 20.79 4.06 10.53
C ILE A 113 21.75 4.89 11.38
N GLN A 114 23.02 4.50 11.33
CA GLN A 114 24.09 5.24 11.96
C GLN A 114 24.52 6.36 11.00
N PRO A 115 24.76 7.58 11.50
CA PRO A 115 25.25 8.64 10.65
C PRO A 115 26.66 8.31 10.16
N THR A 116 26.90 8.57 8.88
CA THR A 116 28.21 8.44 8.26
C THR A 116 29.06 9.63 8.70
N GLU A 117 30.07 9.36 9.51
CA GLU A 117 31.21 10.24 9.85
C GLU A 117 31.01 11.48 10.73
N ASP A 118 29.83 12.09 10.87
CA ASP A 118 29.63 13.20 11.81
C ASP A 118 28.86 12.79 13.08
N LYS A 119 29.58 12.63 14.20
CA LYS A 119 29.04 12.30 15.56
C LYS A 119 28.04 13.32 16.13
N LYS A 120 27.59 14.30 15.35
CA LYS A 120 26.64 15.34 15.74
C LYS A 120 25.19 15.02 15.38
N THR A 121 24.94 14.14 14.41
CA THR A 121 23.58 13.73 14.06
C THR A 121 23.17 12.52 14.91
N PRO A 122 21.98 12.54 15.52
CA PRO A 122 21.50 11.41 16.31
C PRO A 122 21.24 10.19 15.40
N SER A 123 21.49 8.99 15.91
CA SER A 123 21.14 7.74 15.23
C SER A 123 19.64 7.69 14.94
N ILE A 124 19.26 7.47 13.68
CA ILE A 124 17.86 7.41 13.27
C ILE A 124 17.37 5.96 13.36
N LYS A 125 16.28 5.75 14.10
CA LYS A 125 15.61 4.44 14.18
C LYS A 125 14.37 4.47 13.29
N ARG A 126 14.36 3.67 12.23
CA ARG A 126 13.21 3.49 11.34
C ARG A 126 12.40 2.30 11.82
N PHE A 127 11.09 2.47 11.98
CA PHE A 127 10.15 1.42 12.32
C PHE A 127 9.24 1.15 11.13
N PHE A 128 9.11 -0.12 10.74
CA PHE A 128 8.34 -0.53 9.58
C PHE A 128 6.97 -1.05 10.02
N PHE A 129 5.91 -0.52 9.43
CA PHE A 129 4.53 -0.98 9.61
C PHE A 129 4.02 -1.54 8.30
N LYS A 130 3.23 -2.62 8.37
CA LYS A 130 2.61 -3.22 7.19
C LYS A 130 1.19 -2.71 7.03
N SER A 131 0.92 -2.21 5.83
CA SER A 131 -0.40 -1.90 5.35
C SER A 131 -0.73 -2.75 4.12
N GLN A 132 -2.03 -2.94 3.87
CA GLN A 132 -2.56 -3.67 2.73
C GLN A 132 -3.63 -2.83 2.05
N VAL A 133 -3.69 -2.90 0.73
CA VAL A 133 -4.72 -2.26 -0.08
C VAL A 133 -5.91 -3.20 -0.19
N ILE A 134 -7.11 -2.71 0.13
CA ILE A 134 -8.36 -3.46 0.09
C ILE A 134 -9.30 -2.78 -0.90
N ALA A 135 -9.54 -3.45 -2.03
CA ALA A 135 -10.58 -3.15 -3.01
C ALA A 135 -10.35 -1.99 -4.01
N VAL A 136 -9.16 -1.38 -4.07
CA VAL A 136 -8.88 -0.31 -5.04
C VAL A 136 -7.75 -0.70 -6.00
N ASN A 137 -7.99 -0.41 -7.29
CA ASN A 137 -7.05 -0.68 -8.37
C ASN A 137 -6.23 0.56 -8.78
N LYS A 138 -6.54 1.73 -8.23
CA LYS A 138 -5.86 2.99 -8.54
C LYS A 138 -5.84 3.94 -7.35
N PHE A 139 -4.66 4.42 -7.00
CA PHE A 139 -4.48 5.53 -6.06
C PHE A 139 -4.11 6.79 -6.83
N ASP A 140 -4.75 7.91 -6.47
CA ASP A 140 -4.32 9.23 -6.92
C ASP A 140 -3.25 9.74 -5.95
N ILE A 141 -2.02 9.34 -6.21
CA ILE A 141 -0.87 9.79 -5.44
C ILE A 141 -0.54 11.24 -5.86
N LYS A 142 -0.72 12.19 -4.94
CA LYS A 142 -0.65 13.64 -5.24
C LYS A 142 0.60 14.33 -4.70
N LYS A 143 1.32 13.72 -3.75
CA LYS A 143 2.46 14.34 -3.03
C LYS A 143 3.76 13.55 -3.14
N CYS A 144 4.15 13.14 -4.34
CA CYS A 144 5.50 12.64 -4.60
C CYS A 144 5.97 13.05 -6.00
N ASP A 145 7.28 13.09 -6.20
CA ASP A 145 7.86 13.34 -7.51
C ASP A 145 7.56 12.17 -8.46
N ASP A 146 7.74 10.94 -7.96
CA ASP A 146 7.41 9.72 -8.68
C ASP A 146 7.07 8.59 -7.70
N PHE A 147 6.34 7.59 -8.18
CA PHE A 147 6.01 6.38 -7.42
C PHE A 147 6.00 5.16 -8.34
N VAL A 148 6.32 4.00 -7.75
CA VAL A 148 6.30 2.71 -8.44
C VAL A 148 5.78 1.61 -7.53
N TRP A 149 5.11 0.64 -8.15
CA TRP A 149 4.69 -0.62 -7.56
C TRP A 149 5.64 -1.71 -8.03
N VAL A 150 6.44 -2.22 -7.10
CA VAL A 150 7.50 -3.19 -7.39
C VAL A 150 7.18 -4.54 -6.80
N THR A 151 7.61 -5.59 -7.48
CA THR A 151 7.59 -6.94 -6.92
C THR A 151 8.69 -7.11 -5.87
N LYS A 152 8.63 -8.19 -5.09
CA LYS A 152 9.68 -8.50 -4.10
C LYS A 152 11.08 -8.57 -4.73
N ASP A 153 11.19 -9.15 -5.92
CA ASP A 153 12.48 -9.32 -6.61
C ASP A 153 13.07 -7.96 -6.99
N GLU A 154 12.26 -7.10 -7.62
CA GLU A 154 12.64 -5.73 -7.98
C GLU A 154 12.96 -4.88 -6.75
N LEU A 155 12.22 -5.06 -5.65
CA LEU A 155 12.46 -4.34 -4.41
C LEU A 155 13.89 -4.57 -3.88
N LEU A 156 14.45 -5.77 -4.05
CA LEU A 156 15.82 -6.08 -3.63
C LEU A 156 16.86 -5.40 -4.52
N GLU A 157 16.54 -5.12 -5.78
CA GLU A 157 17.40 -4.38 -6.70
C GLU A 157 17.49 -2.88 -6.31
N TYR A 158 16.39 -2.31 -5.81
CA TYR A 158 16.39 -0.92 -5.32
C TYR A 158 17.17 -0.72 -4.02
N PHE A 159 17.24 -1.75 -3.16
CA PHE A 159 17.87 -1.68 -1.84
C PHE A 159 18.90 -2.79 -1.64
N PRO A 160 20.07 -2.74 -2.32
CA PRO A 160 21.06 -3.81 -2.24
C PRO A 160 21.66 -3.95 -0.83
N GLU A 161 21.92 -2.84 -0.14
CA GLU A 161 22.50 -2.87 1.21
C GLU A 161 21.53 -3.37 2.28
N GLN A 162 20.24 -3.05 2.14
CA GLN A 162 19.19 -3.43 3.09
C GLN A 162 18.42 -4.69 2.65
N GLY A 163 18.81 -5.30 1.52
CA GLY A 163 18.08 -6.37 0.86
C GLY A 163 17.89 -7.61 1.74
N GLU A 164 18.93 -8.03 2.48
CA GLU A 164 18.81 -9.17 3.39
C GLU A 164 17.77 -8.95 4.50
N PHE A 165 17.73 -7.73 5.05
CA PHE A 165 16.77 -7.37 6.09
C PHE A 165 15.34 -7.31 5.54
N LEU A 166 15.15 -6.67 4.38
CA LEU A 166 13.86 -6.60 3.70
C LEU A 166 13.36 -8.00 3.31
N ASN A 167 14.25 -8.88 2.84
CA ASN A 167 13.92 -10.26 2.48
C ASN A 167 13.40 -11.07 3.67
N LYS A 168 13.95 -10.85 4.88
CA LYS A 168 13.46 -11.47 6.13
C LYS A 168 12.12 -10.90 6.58
N MET A 169 11.89 -9.61 6.41
CA MET A 169 10.64 -8.94 6.82
C MET A 169 9.47 -9.27 5.88
N ILE A 170 9.75 -9.41 4.59
CA ILE A 170 8.74 -9.52 3.53
C ILE A 170 8.61 -10.99 3.09
N ILE A 171 7.56 -11.63 3.58
CA ILE A 171 7.24 -13.03 3.24
C ILE A 171 6.50 -13.06 1.89
N SER A 172 6.93 -13.98 1.01
CA SER A 172 6.30 -14.27 -0.29
C SER A 172 4.90 -14.84 -0.12
#